data_AF-A0A552UZG0-F1
#
_entry.id   AF-A0A552UZG0-F1
#
_cell.length_a   1.000
_cell.length_b   1.000
_cell.length_c   1.000
_cell.angle_alpha   90.00
_cell.angle_beta   90.00
_cell.angle_gamma   90.00
#
_symmetry.space_group_name_H-M   'P 1'
#
loop_
_entity.id
_entity.type
_entity.pdbx_description
1 polymer ?
#
loop_
_entity_poly.entity_id
_entity_poly.type
_entity_poly.pdbx_seq_one_letter_code
_entity_poly.pdbx_strand_id
1 'polypeptide(L)'
;MPQYADYSDKELSFLLRQGDELAYAEIYDRFKGLLFVHAYKRLNNQEEAEDVLHDLFAALWDRRMELPIETNLPAYLYTAVRNRIFKIIAHKKITTAYLAQSQKTDVKEYGATDHLVRIKAGF
;
A
#
# COMPACT_ATOMS: atom_id res chain seq x y z
N MET A 1 -26.28 22.50 14.45
CA MET A 1 -25.25 21.97 13.54
C MET A 1 -25.74 20.59 13.11
N PRO A 2 -25.68 20.22 11.82
CA PRO A 2 -26.03 18.87 11.43
C PRO A 2 -25.09 17.88 12.12
N GLN A 3 -25.67 16.84 12.68
CA GLN A 3 -24.93 15.77 13.32
C GLN A 3 -24.57 14.76 12.22
N TYR A 4 -23.44 14.98 11.55
CA TYR A 4 -22.98 14.15 10.42
C TYR A 4 -22.90 12.65 10.78
N ALA A 5 -22.72 12.35 12.06
CA ALA A 5 -22.80 11.01 12.65
C ALA A 5 -24.11 10.25 12.38
N ASP A 6 -25.22 10.95 12.12
CA ASP A 6 -26.52 10.31 11.85
C ASP A 6 -26.78 10.10 10.35
N TYR A 7 -25.96 10.70 9.48
CA TYR A 7 -26.10 10.53 8.04
C TYR A 7 -25.71 9.13 7.58
N SER A 8 -26.48 8.60 6.64
CA SER A 8 -26.17 7.38 5.93
C SER A 8 -24.94 7.54 5.05
N ASP A 9 -24.30 6.42 4.70
CA ASP A 9 -23.15 6.42 3.79
C ASP A 9 -23.46 7.09 2.44
N LYS A 10 -24.71 6.98 1.96
CA LYS A 10 -25.17 7.62 0.73
C LYS A 10 -25.21 9.14 0.88
N GLU A 11 -25.77 9.66 1.96
CA GLU A 11 -25.83 11.10 2.23
C GLU A 11 -24.42 11.67 2.39
N LEU A 12 -23.55 11.00 3.14
CA LEU A 12 -22.15 11.40 3.29
C LEU A 12 -21.42 11.39 1.95
N SER A 13 -21.65 10.40 1.08
CA SER A 13 -21.04 10.36 -0.25
C SER A 13 -21.52 11.50 -1.15
N PHE A 14 -22.81 11.89 -1.04
CA PHE A 14 -23.38 13.00 -1.78
C PHE A 14 -22.80 14.34 -1.31
N LEU A 15 -22.68 14.54 0.00
CA LEU A 15 -22.08 15.75 0.59
C LEU A 15 -20.59 15.85 0.28
N LEU A 16 -19.85 14.74 0.37
CA LEU A 16 -18.45 14.66 -0.03
C LEU A 16 -18.24 15.14 -1.47
N ARG A 17 -19.11 14.72 -2.40
CA ARG A 17 -19.04 15.13 -3.81
C ARG A 17 -19.25 16.64 -4.01
N GLN A 18 -20.03 17.27 -3.13
CA GLN A 18 -20.20 18.73 -3.10
C GLN A 18 -19.01 19.48 -2.48
N GLY A 19 -18.01 18.75 -1.97
CA GLY A 19 -16.85 19.35 -1.31
C GLY A 19 -17.10 19.70 0.16
N ASP A 20 -18.07 19.06 0.82
CA ASP A 20 -18.31 19.22 2.24
C ASP A 20 -17.18 18.58 3.06
N GLU A 21 -16.37 19.42 3.69
CA GLU A 21 -15.23 19.00 4.53
C GLU A 21 -15.68 18.26 5.80
N LEU A 22 -16.85 18.59 6.35
CA LEU A 22 -17.37 17.94 7.55
C LEU A 22 -17.89 16.53 7.23
N ALA A 23 -18.49 16.35 6.06
CA ALA A 23 -18.84 15.02 5.58
C ALA A 23 -17.58 14.16 5.35
N TYR A 24 -16.52 14.74 4.79
CA TYR A 24 -15.23 14.03 4.65
C TYR A 24 -14.62 13.66 6.01
N ALA A 25 -14.62 14.58 6.98
CA ALA A 25 -14.12 14.31 8.33
C ALA A 25 -14.89 13.17 8.99
N GLU A 26 -16.21 13.16 8.87
CA GLU A 26 -17.06 12.07 9.39
C GLU A 26 -16.73 10.72 8.73
N ILE A 27 -16.56 10.69 7.39
CA ILE A 27 -16.15 9.47 6.67
C ILE A 27 -14.78 9.01 7.17
N TYR A 28 -13.84 9.94 7.33
CA TYR A 28 -12.50 9.63 7.83
C TYR A 28 -12.58 8.98 9.22
N ASP A 29 -13.31 9.58 10.15
CA ASP A 29 -13.42 9.09 11.53
C ASP A 29 -14.12 7.72 11.61
N ARG A 30 -15.19 7.52 10.83
CA ARG A 30 -15.91 6.23 10.78
C ARG A 30 -15.04 5.09 10.27
N PHE A 31 -14.27 5.32 9.21
CA PHE A 31 -13.60 4.24 8.48
C PHE A 31 -12.11 4.09 8.80
N LYS A 32 -11.42 5.13 9.27
CA LYS A 32 -9.98 5.09 9.57
C LYS A 32 -9.60 3.90 10.42
N GLY A 33 -10.24 3.72 11.58
CA GLY A 33 -9.88 2.66 12.53
C GLY A 33 -10.05 1.25 11.94
N LEU A 34 -11.19 1.02 11.27
CA LEU A 34 -11.51 -0.26 10.63
C LEU A 34 -10.54 -0.60 9.50
N LEU A 35 -10.23 0.38 8.65
CA LEU A 35 -9.32 0.20 7.53
C LEU A 35 -7.86 0.08 7.98
N PHE A 36 -7.48 0.79 9.05
CA PHE A 36 -6.14 0.66 9.65
C PHE A 36 -5.91 -0.76 10.13
N VAL A 37 -6.84 -1.31 10.93
CA VAL A 37 -6.75 -2.70 11.40
C VAL A 37 -6.69 -3.68 10.23
N HIS A 38 -7.44 -3.43 9.16
CA HIS A 38 -7.41 -4.27 7.97
C HIS A 38 -6.04 -4.22 7.26
N ALA A 39 -5.47 -3.03 7.07
CA ALA A 39 -4.18 -2.84 6.44
C ALA A 39 -3.03 -3.42 7.29
N TYR A 40 -3.04 -3.12 8.58
CA TYR A 40 -2.03 -3.61 9.53
C TYR A 40 -2.00 -5.14 9.58
N LYS A 41 -3.16 -5.81 9.61
CA LYS A 41 -3.24 -7.28 9.56
C LYS A 41 -2.64 -7.91 8.30
N ARG A 42 -2.50 -7.16 7.20
CA ARG A 42 -1.97 -7.65 5.93
C ARG A 42 -0.50 -7.27 5.72
N LEU A 43 -0.12 -6.08 6.15
CA LEU A 43 1.23 -5.54 5.94
C LEU A 43 2.16 -5.87 7.10
N ASN A 44 1.62 -6.10 8.30
CA ASN A 44 2.36 -6.27 9.56
C ASN A 44 3.40 -5.16 9.79
N ASN A 45 3.12 -3.97 9.27
CA ASN A 45 3.91 -2.76 9.41
C ASN A 45 2.94 -1.61 9.65
N GLN A 46 3.12 -0.90 10.77
CA GLN A 46 2.27 0.22 11.15
C GLN A 46 2.45 1.40 10.19
N GLU A 47 3.69 1.77 9.88
CA GLU A 47 4.01 2.92 9.02
C GLU A 47 3.38 2.75 7.63
N GLU A 48 3.55 1.57 7.02
CA GLU A 48 2.91 1.28 5.72
C GLU A 48 1.38 1.26 5.79
N ALA A 49 0.80 0.85 6.92
CA ALA A 49 -0.64 0.87 7.09
C ALA A 49 -1.16 2.32 7.21
N GLU A 50 -0.43 3.20 7.90
CA GLU A 50 -0.74 4.63 7.99
C GLU A 50 -0.62 5.30 6.61
N ASP A 51 0.45 5.03 5.87
CA ASP A 51 0.67 5.55 4.51
C ASP A 51 -0.45 5.13 3.54
N VAL A 52 -0.88 3.86 3.61
CA VAL A 52 -2.00 3.37 2.80
C VAL A 52 -3.28 4.15 3.07
N LEU A 53 -3.55 4.50 4.33
CA LEU A 53 -4.73 5.29 4.69
C LEU A 53 -4.58 6.74 4.27
N HIS A 54 -3.43 7.37 4.50
CA HIS A 54 -3.17 8.73 4.05
C HIS A 54 -3.39 8.86 2.55
N ASP A 55 -2.78 7.98 1.76
CA ASP A 55 -2.96 8.00 0.32
C ASP A 55 -4.41 7.71 -0.10
N LEU A 56 -5.11 6.81 0.60
CA LEU A 56 -6.51 6.49 0.32
C LEU A 56 -7.38 7.73 0.48
N PHE A 57 -7.30 8.37 1.64
CA PHE A 57 -8.18 9.48 1.99
C PHE A 57 -7.82 10.74 1.21
N ALA A 58 -6.53 10.99 0.92
CA ALA A 58 -6.10 12.03 -0.01
C ALA A 58 -6.71 11.81 -1.41
N ALA A 59 -6.58 10.59 -1.95
CA ALA A 59 -7.16 10.26 -3.26
C ALA A 59 -8.70 10.33 -3.26
N LEU A 60 -9.34 9.99 -2.15
CA LEU A 60 -10.79 10.12 -1.98
C LEU A 60 -11.22 11.59 -2.09
N TRP A 61 -10.51 12.49 -1.41
CA TRP A 61 -10.79 13.93 -1.46
C TRP A 61 -10.52 14.49 -2.85
N ASP A 62 -9.38 14.18 -3.45
CA ASP A 62 -8.99 14.69 -4.78
C ASP A 62 -10.00 14.26 -5.85
N ARG A 63 -10.46 13.00 -5.79
CA ARG A 63 -11.39 12.43 -6.77
C ARG A 63 -12.84 12.47 -6.33
N ARG A 64 -13.19 13.26 -5.30
CA ARG A 64 -14.55 13.31 -4.73
C ARG A 64 -15.64 13.60 -5.77
N MET A 65 -15.32 14.41 -6.78
CA MET A 65 -16.24 14.78 -7.87
C MET A 65 -16.45 13.64 -8.89
N GLU A 66 -15.55 12.67 -8.96
CA GLU A 66 -15.60 11.55 -9.91
C GLU A 66 -16.34 10.34 -9.32
N LEU A 67 -16.50 10.28 -7.99
CA LEU A 67 -17.16 9.17 -7.31
C LEU A 67 -18.63 9.04 -7.75
N PRO A 68 -19.06 7.88 -8.30
CA PRO A 68 -20.45 7.66 -8.65
C PRO A 68 -21.35 7.74 -7.40
N ILE A 69 -22.50 8.42 -7.51
CA ILE A 69 -23.43 8.67 -6.41
C ILE A 69 -24.01 7.37 -5.82
N GLU A 70 -24.11 6.32 -6.64
CA GLU A 70 -24.60 5.01 -6.19
C GLU A 70 -23.51 4.10 -5.61
N THR A 71 -22.27 4.59 -5.52
CA THR A 71 -21.18 3.78 -5.01
C THR A 71 -21.41 3.49 -3.53
N ASN A 72 -21.45 2.20 -3.18
CA ASN A 72 -21.37 1.79 -1.78
C ASN A 72 -20.01 2.23 -1.22
N LEU A 73 -20.02 3.31 -0.45
CA LEU A 73 -18.82 3.97 0.09
C LEU A 73 -17.95 2.99 0.91
N PRO A 74 -18.50 2.21 1.86
CA PRO A 74 -17.72 1.16 2.52
C PRO A 74 -17.03 0.21 1.53
N ALA A 75 -17.76 -0.35 0.57
CA ALA A 75 -17.22 -1.31 -0.39
C ALA A 75 -16.11 -0.70 -1.26
N TYR A 76 -16.26 0.57 -1.65
CA TYR A 76 -15.24 1.33 -2.37
C TYR A 76 -13.98 1.48 -1.54
N LEU A 77 -14.09 1.95 -0.29
CA LEU A 77 -12.95 2.18 0.60
C LEU A 77 -12.19 0.88 0.87
N TYR A 78 -12.89 -0.21 1.19
CA TYR A 78 -12.26 -1.52 1.39
C TYR A 78 -11.54 -2.02 0.13
N THR A 79 -12.15 -1.85 -1.04
CA THR A 79 -11.55 -2.25 -2.33
C THR A 79 -10.30 -1.43 -2.63
N ALA A 80 -10.35 -0.11 -2.40
CA ALA A 80 -9.23 0.78 -2.63
C ALA A 80 -8.05 0.47 -1.68
N VAL A 81 -8.30 0.22 -0.39
CA VAL A 81 -7.28 -0.22 0.57
C VAL A 81 -6.67 -1.54 0.15
N ARG A 82 -7.50 -2.53 -0.19
CA ARG A 82 -7.03 -3.86 -0.64
C ARG A 82 -6.12 -3.74 -1.86
N ASN A 83 -6.49 -2.92 -2.85
CA ASN A 83 -5.69 -2.73 -4.06
C ASN A 83 -4.33 -2.09 -3.73
N ARG A 84 -4.29 -1.11 -2.82
CA ARG A 84 -3.05 -0.48 -2.36
C ARG A 84 -2.14 -1.47 -1.64
N ILE A 85 -2.69 -2.26 -0.73
CA ILE A 85 -1.97 -3.33 -0.03
C ILE A 85 -1.35 -4.32 -1.03
N PHE A 86 -2.13 -4.78 -2.02
CA PHE A 86 -1.62 -5.70 -3.03
C PHE A 86 -0.50 -5.09 -3.88
N LYS A 87 -0.59 -3.80 -4.20
CA LYS A 87 0.49 -3.09 -4.90
C LYS A 87 1.78 -3.08 -4.08
N ILE A 88 1.70 -2.80 -2.77
CA ILE A 88 2.86 -2.82 -1.86
C ILE A 88 3.45 -4.23 -1.78
N ILE A 89 2.63 -5.25 -1.55
CA ILE A 89 3.09 -6.65 -1.45
C ILE A 89 3.77 -7.11 -2.75
N ALA A 90 3.16 -6.78 -3.90
CA ALA A 90 3.73 -7.11 -5.21
C ALA A 90 5.09 -6.42 -5.42
N HIS A 91 5.20 -5.14 -5.07
CA HIS A 91 6.45 -4.40 -5.17
C HIS A 91 7.54 -5.00 -4.28
N LYS A 92 7.22 -5.29 -3.01
CA LYS A 92 8.15 -5.94 -2.07
C LYS A 92 8.66 -7.27 -2.61
N LYS A 93 7.77 -8.11 -3.16
CA LYS A 93 8.16 -9.42 -3.72
C LYS A 93 9.17 -9.28 -4.86
N ILE A 94 8.97 -8.32 -5.76
CA ILE A 94 9.89 -8.04 -6.87
C ILE A 94 11.24 -7.56 -6.33
N THR A 95 11.24 -6.60 -5.40
CA THR A 95 12.45 -6.06 -4.79
C THR A 95 13.24 -7.15 -4.06
N THR A 96 12.59 -8.00 -3.26
CA THR A 96 13.24 -9.13 -2.59
C THR A 96 13.82 -10.14 -3.59
N ALA A 97 13.12 -10.43 -4.69
CA ALA A 97 13.62 -11.33 -5.73
C ALA A 97 14.87 -10.78 -6.43
N TYR A 98 14.88 -9.49 -6.75
CA TYR A 98 16.04 -8.81 -7.34
C TYR A 98 17.26 -8.84 -6.40
N LEU A 99 17.07 -8.46 -5.13
CA LEU A 99 18.14 -8.49 -4.12
C LEU A 99 18.72 -9.90 -3.93
N ALA A 100 17.86 -10.92 -3.90
CA ALA A 100 18.30 -12.32 -3.81
C ALA A 100 19.07 -12.80 -5.05
N GLN A 101 18.82 -12.22 -6.23
CA GLN A 101 19.55 -12.52 -7.46
C GLN A 101 20.91 -11.83 -7.49
N SER A 102 20.99 -10.56 -7.08
CA SER A 102 22.24 -9.82 -6.99
C SER A 102 23.23 -10.50 -6.03
N GLN A 103 22.78 -10.94 -4.85
CA GLN A 103 23.63 -11.66 -3.88
C GLN A 103 24.15 -13.01 -4.38
N LYS A 104 23.46 -13.68 -5.33
CA LYS A 104 23.96 -14.93 -5.93
C LYS A 104 25.05 -14.70 -6.98
N THR A 105 25.19 -13.48 -7.46
CA THR A 105 26.13 -13.13 -8.53
C THR A 105 27.49 -12.73 -7.96
N ASP A 106 27.52 -12.08 -6.79
CA ASP A 106 28.76 -11.64 -6.11
C ASP A 106 29.56 -12.78 -5.46
N VAL A 107 28.98 -13.96 -5.21
CA VAL A 107 29.65 -15.05 -4.45
C VAL A 107 30.37 -16.08 -5.36
N LYS A 108 30.34 -15.92 -6.70
CA LYS A 108 30.99 -16.88 -7.62
C LYS A 108 32.42 -16.54 -8.04
N GLU A 109 33.01 -15.43 -7.60
CA GLU A 109 34.31 -14.95 -8.12
C GLU A 109 35.50 -15.01 -7.13
N TYR A 110 35.37 -15.73 -6.01
CA TYR A 110 36.47 -15.90 -5.03
C TYR A 110 36.75 -17.37 -4.65
N GLY A 111 36.86 -18.26 -5.64
CA GLY A 111 37.09 -19.69 -5.36
C GLY A 111 37.91 -20.49 -6.37
N ALA A 112 38.62 -19.87 -7.32
CA ALA A 112 39.35 -20.61 -8.35
C ALA A 112 40.74 -20.03 -8.70
N THR A 113 41.48 -19.50 -7.72
CA THR A 113 42.86 -19.03 -7.97
C THR A 113 43.90 -19.63 -7.04
N ASP A 114 43.62 -20.78 -6.44
CA ASP A 114 44.65 -21.54 -5.74
C ASP A 114 44.62 -22.99 -6.24
N HIS A 115 45.40 -23.26 -7.29
CA HIS A 115 46.06 -24.54 -7.61
C HIS A 115 46.58 -24.50 -9.05
N LEU A 116 47.80 -23.99 -9.25
CA LEU A 116 48.81 -24.58 -10.16
C LEU A 116 50.20 -24.00 -9.82
N VAL A 117 50.73 -24.35 -8.65
CA VAL A 117 52.19 -24.32 -8.42
C VAL A 117 52.77 -25.63 -8.93
N ARG A 118 53.83 -25.51 -9.75
CA ARG A 118 54.85 -26.53 -10.10
C ARG A 118 54.44 -27.64 -11.08
N ILE A 119 55.00 -27.58 -12.30
CA ILE A 119 56.10 -28.45 -12.80
C ILE A 119 56.25 -28.22 -14.31
N LYS A 120 57.37 -27.63 -14.73
CA LYS A 120 58.27 -28.24 -15.72
C LYS A 120 59.61 -27.52 -15.70
N ALA A 121 60.58 -28.17 -15.06
CA ALA A 121 62.00 -28.02 -15.36
C ALA A 121 62.32 -28.81 -16.64
N GLY A 122 63.28 -28.32 -17.42
CA GLY A 122 64.01 -29.05 -18.46
C GLY A 122 63.34 -29.05 -19.84
N PHE A 123 63.81 -28.20 -20.75
CA PHE A 123 64.79 -28.54 -21.80
C PHE A 123 65.39 -27.24 -22.35
#